data_AF-A0A937YZ86-F1
#
_entry.id   AF-A0A937YZ86-F1
#
_cell.length_a   1.000
_cell.length_b   1.000
_cell.length_c   1.000
_cell.angle_alpha   90.00
_cell.angle_beta   90.00
_cell.angle_gamma   90.00
#
_symmetry.space_group_name_H-M   'P 1'
#
loop_
_entity.id
_entity.type
_entity.pdbx_description
1 polymer ?
#
loop_
_entity_poly.entity_id
_entity_poly.type
_entity_poly.pdbx_seq_one_letter_code
_entity_poly.pdbx_strand_id
1 'polypeptide(L)'
;MARAVQDPAAAAGRAWVLDATLPGVAGQHDALPEFGLSDVVQEPDFLAREALTRERIPQDEQFHLYPVGRMKASPDMHFWAHQSWALAQRLSAAYDASLPEQHTYDVYVSLRLEGPTYVPGSTQRSAFSIDRLILVQAD
;
A
#
# COMPACT_ATOMS: atom_id res chain seq x y z
N MET A 1 1.07 -2.21 14.22
CA MET A 1 1.25 -1.14 13.21
C MET A 1 2.57 -1.36 12.49
N ALA A 2 2.64 -1.05 11.20
CA ALA A 2 3.90 -1.07 10.45
C ALA A 2 4.93 -0.12 11.05
N ARG A 3 6.21 -0.37 10.77
CA ARG A 3 7.33 0.44 11.25
C ARG A 3 8.10 1.04 10.09
N ALA A 4 8.53 2.29 10.23
CA ALA A 4 9.48 2.90 9.30
C ALA A 4 10.88 2.32 9.55
N VAL A 5 11.54 1.87 8.50
CA VAL A 5 12.92 1.35 8.54
C VAL A 5 13.76 2.05 7.48
N GLN A 6 15.07 2.16 7.74
CA GLN A 6 16.03 2.54 6.70
C GLN A 6 16.16 1.39 5.72
N ASP A 7 16.05 1.70 4.43
CA ASP A 7 16.10 0.73 3.34
C ASP A 7 16.74 1.38 2.11
N PRO A 8 18.00 1.05 1.78
CA PRO A 8 18.69 1.63 0.63
C PRO A 8 18.03 1.32 -0.72
N ALA A 9 17.21 0.27 -0.82
CA ALA A 9 16.48 -0.06 -2.05
C ALA A 9 15.20 0.75 -2.22
N ALA A 10 14.70 1.38 -1.14
CA ALA A 10 13.57 2.28 -1.20
C ALA A 10 13.95 3.63 -1.82
N ALA A 11 13.06 4.23 -2.60
CA ALA A 11 13.37 5.45 -3.36
C ALA A 11 13.78 6.65 -2.47
N ALA A 12 13.28 6.70 -1.24
CA ALA A 12 13.62 7.75 -0.26
C ALA A 12 14.57 7.26 0.84
N GLY A 13 15.24 6.11 0.65
CA GLY A 13 16.10 5.48 1.65
C GLY A 13 15.36 4.91 2.86
N ARG A 14 14.02 4.87 2.83
CA ARG A 14 13.17 4.35 3.90
C ARG A 14 11.92 3.65 3.36
N ALA A 15 11.46 2.64 4.09
CA ALA A 15 10.21 1.94 3.81
C ALA A 15 9.38 1.75 5.08
N TRP A 16 8.06 1.67 4.92
CA TRP A 16 7.16 1.15 5.94
C TRP A 16 7.07 -0.35 5.79
N VAL A 17 7.46 -1.08 6.83
CA VAL A 17 7.53 -2.54 6.83
C VAL A 17 6.53 -3.12 7.81
N LEU A 18 5.72 -4.03 7.30
CA LEU A 18 4.90 -4.93 8.09
C LEU A 18 5.49 -6.33 7.94
N ASP A 19 6.27 -6.76 8.94
CA ASP A 19 6.86 -8.10 8.96
C ASP A 19 6.13 -9.03 9.92
N ALA A 20 6.28 -10.34 9.70
CA ALA A 20 5.55 -11.39 10.43
C ALA A 20 5.81 -11.42 11.95
N THR A 21 6.76 -10.64 12.48
CA THR A 21 7.03 -10.57 13.93
C THR A 21 6.21 -9.50 14.65
N LEU A 22 5.49 -8.65 13.91
CA LEU A 22 4.71 -7.58 14.53
C LEU A 22 3.48 -8.13 15.26
N PRO A 23 3.11 -7.59 16.44
CA PRO A 23 1.91 -8.01 17.14
C PRO A 23 0.65 -7.81 16.29
N GLY A 24 -0.24 -8.80 16.31
CA GLY A 24 -1.54 -8.73 15.63
C GLY A 24 -1.53 -9.05 14.13
N VAL A 25 -0.39 -9.50 13.57
CA VAL A 25 -0.31 -9.91 12.14
C VAL A 25 -0.05 -11.40 11.89
N ALA A 26 -0.04 -12.21 12.96
CA ALA A 26 0.15 -13.66 12.84
C ALA A 26 -0.93 -14.28 11.94
N GLY A 27 -0.51 -15.07 10.95
CA GLY A 27 -1.39 -15.72 9.96
C GLY A 27 -2.01 -14.79 8.91
N GLN A 28 -1.87 -13.46 9.04
CA GLN A 28 -2.45 -12.51 8.08
C GLN A 28 -1.59 -12.34 6.83
N HIS A 29 -0.30 -12.68 6.91
CA HIS A 29 0.57 -12.76 5.74
C HIS A 29 0.19 -13.90 4.78
N ASP A 30 -0.49 -14.95 5.26
CA ASP A 30 -0.81 -16.15 4.46
C ASP A 30 -1.94 -15.91 3.44
N ALA A 31 -2.71 -14.83 3.64
CA ALA A 31 -3.68 -14.36 2.66
C ALA A 31 -3.01 -13.72 1.45
N LEU A 32 -3.77 -13.56 0.35
CA LEU A 32 -3.27 -12.79 -0.78
C LEU A 32 -2.95 -11.35 -0.35
N PRO A 33 -1.81 -10.79 -0.77
CA PRO A 33 -1.50 -9.38 -0.55
C PRO A 33 -2.62 -8.51 -1.11
N GLU A 34 -3.13 -7.58 -0.30
CA GLU A 34 -4.22 -6.70 -0.73
C GLU A 34 -3.98 -5.26 -0.29
N PHE A 35 -4.57 -4.32 -1.03
CA PHE A 35 -4.53 -2.89 -0.76
C PHE A 35 -5.67 -2.17 -1.48
N GLY A 36 -5.94 -0.93 -1.09
CA GLY A 36 -7.04 -0.18 -1.67
C GLY A 36 -7.15 1.26 -1.21
N LEU A 37 -8.22 1.90 -1.68
CA LEU A 37 -8.63 3.24 -1.33
C LEU A 37 -9.97 3.19 -0.62
N SER A 38 -10.09 3.95 0.46
CA SER A 38 -11.34 4.15 1.16
C SER A 38 -11.55 5.61 1.50
N ASP A 39 -12.80 6.03 1.59
CA ASP A 39 -13.20 7.37 1.97
C ASP A 39 -14.60 7.34 2.61
N VAL A 40 -14.73 7.82 3.84
CA VAL A 40 -16.00 7.81 4.57
C VAL A 40 -16.99 8.90 4.12
N VAL A 41 -16.55 9.84 3.28
CA VAL A 41 -17.45 10.87 2.72
C VAL A 41 -17.90 10.58 1.28
N GLN A 42 -17.34 9.55 0.63
CA GLN A 42 -17.75 9.12 -0.70
C GLN A 42 -18.50 7.78 -0.64
N GLU A 43 -19.51 7.60 -1.48
CA GLU A 43 -20.23 6.34 -1.59
C GLU A 43 -19.81 5.58 -2.87
N PRO A 44 -19.42 4.30 -2.78
CA PRO A 44 -19.25 3.51 -1.55
C PRO A 44 -17.95 3.87 -0.79
N ASP A 45 -17.91 3.62 0.52
CA ASP A 45 -16.74 3.91 1.36
C ASP A 45 -15.44 3.23 0.87
N PHE A 46 -15.57 2.12 0.17
CA PHE A 46 -14.47 1.39 -0.46
C PHE A 46 -14.44 1.66 -1.96
N LEU A 47 -13.62 2.62 -2.36
CA LEU A 47 -13.55 3.12 -3.73
C LEU A 47 -12.73 2.20 -4.65
N ALA A 48 -11.69 1.59 -4.11
CA ALA A 48 -10.86 0.64 -4.84
C ALA A 48 -10.31 -0.43 -3.90
N ARG A 49 -10.18 -1.65 -4.43
CA ARG A 49 -9.55 -2.78 -3.74
C ARG A 49 -8.88 -3.66 -4.77
N GLU A 50 -7.64 -4.01 -4.48
CA GLU A 50 -6.84 -4.92 -5.29
C GLU A 50 -6.28 -6.03 -4.39
N ALA A 51 -6.38 -7.27 -4.87
CA ALA A 51 -5.73 -8.42 -4.29
C ALA A 51 -4.78 -9.03 -5.32
N LEU A 52 -3.49 -9.09 -4.99
CA LEU A 52 -2.48 -9.64 -5.90
C LEU A 52 -2.54 -11.17 -5.86
N THR A 53 -2.85 -11.77 -7.01
CA THR A 53 -2.68 -13.22 -7.19
C THR A 53 -1.20 -13.58 -7.21
N ARG A 54 -0.87 -14.85 -6.97
CA ARG A 54 0.53 -15.32 -6.89
C ARG A 54 1.33 -15.02 -8.16
N GLU A 55 0.68 -15.06 -9.32
CA GLU A 55 1.30 -14.81 -10.63
C GLU A 55 1.69 -13.34 -10.83
N ARG A 56 1.06 -12.44 -10.07
CA ARG A 56 1.31 -10.99 -10.13
C ARG A 56 2.31 -10.52 -9.08
N ILE A 57 2.82 -11.43 -8.24
CA ILE A 57 3.87 -11.15 -7.26
C ILE A 57 5.23 -11.35 -7.95
N PRO A 58 6.05 -10.30 -8.10
CA PRO A 58 7.42 -10.40 -8.57
C PRO A 58 8.24 -11.28 -7.63
N GLN A 59 9.06 -12.14 -8.22
CA GLN A 59 9.86 -13.13 -7.48
C GLN A 59 11.27 -12.61 -7.15
N ASP A 60 11.55 -11.35 -7.44
CA ASP A 60 12.85 -10.71 -7.27
C ASP A 60 13.01 -10.00 -5.91
N GLU A 61 11.96 -10.00 -5.08
CA GLU A 61 11.93 -9.31 -3.79
C GLU A 61 12.33 -7.83 -3.90
N GLN A 62 11.94 -7.14 -4.97
CA GLN A 62 12.16 -5.70 -5.17
C GLN A 62 10.86 -4.89 -5.04
N PHE A 63 10.99 -3.56 -5.01
CA PHE A 63 9.83 -2.67 -5.06
C PHE A 63 9.30 -2.57 -6.49
N HIS A 64 8.00 -2.83 -6.66
CA HIS A 64 7.29 -2.67 -7.94
C HIS A 64 6.10 -1.74 -7.77
N LEU A 65 5.80 -0.98 -8.82
CA LEU A 65 4.65 -0.07 -8.84
C LEU A 65 3.39 -0.81 -9.25
N TYR A 66 2.33 -0.66 -8.46
CA TYR A 66 1.00 -1.18 -8.74
C TYR A 66 -0.01 -0.04 -8.81
N PRO A 67 -0.93 -0.06 -9.79
CA PRO A 67 -2.10 0.80 -9.74
C PRO A 67 -2.99 0.36 -8.57
N VAL A 68 -3.45 1.32 -7.79
CA VAL A 68 -4.43 1.09 -6.71
C VAL A 68 -5.84 1.40 -7.23
N GLY A 69 -6.00 2.51 -7.94
CA GLY A 69 -7.28 2.96 -8.47
C GLY A 69 -7.30 4.47 -8.69
N ARG A 70 -8.49 4.98 -9.01
CA ARG A 70 -8.74 6.40 -9.23
C ARG A 70 -9.64 6.94 -8.12
N MET A 71 -9.37 8.16 -7.68
CA MET A 71 -10.14 8.79 -6.61
C MET A 71 -10.34 10.29 -6.81
N LYS A 72 -11.46 10.82 -6.34
CA LYS A 72 -11.67 12.25 -6.19
C LYS A 72 -11.12 12.70 -4.83
N ALA A 73 -10.32 13.75 -4.79
CA ALA A 73 -9.72 14.24 -3.54
C ALA A 73 -10.78 14.63 -2.50
N SER A 74 -10.54 14.20 -1.26
CA SER A 74 -11.36 14.48 -0.07
C SER A 74 -10.48 14.54 1.18
N PRO A 75 -10.84 15.27 2.25
CA PRO A 75 -10.05 15.29 3.49
C PRO A 75 -9.86 13.91 4.15
N ASP A 76 -10.80 12.99 3.94
CA ASP A 76 -10.90 11.70 4.63
C ASP A 76 -10.49 10.50 3.77
N MET A 77 -9.80 10.75 2.66
CA MET A 77 -9.23 9.68 1.84
C MET A 77 -8.10 8.94 2.55
N HIS A 78 -8.19 7.62 2.53
CA HIS A 78 -7.18 6.71 3.07
C HIS A 78 -6.74 5.71 2.00
N PHE A 79 -5.44 5.48 1.96
CA PHE A 79 -4.90 4.22 1.46
C PHE A 79 -4.87 3.22 2.62
N TRP A 80 -5.23 1.98 2.34
CA TRP A 80 -5.07 0.85 3.25
C TRP A 80 -4.38 -0.30 2.53
N ALA A 81 -3.62 -1.09 3.29
CA ALA A 81 -2.98 -2.29 2.80
C ALA A 81 -2.90 -3.35 3.89
N HIS A 82 -2.86 -4.59 3.42
CA HIS A 82 -2.77 -5.81 4.20
C HIS A 82 -4.01 -6.06 5.06
N GLN A 83 -4.38 -7.34 5.23
CA GLN A 83 -5.56 -7.78 6.00
C GLN A 83 -5.57 -7.30 7.46
N SER A 84 -4.41 -6.95 7.99
CA SER A 84 -4.24 -6.38 9.34
C SER A 84 -4.73 -4.95 9.48
N TRP A 85 -4.90 -4.22 8.37
CA TRP A 85 -5.10 -2.77 8.34
C TRP A 85 -3.97 -1.96 9.02
N ALA A 86 -2.83 -2.60 9.31
CA ALA A 86 -1.72 -2.00 10.02
C ALA A 86 -0.83 -1.09 9.14
N LEU A 87 -1.11 -1.06 7.83
CA LEU A 87 -0.57 -0.13 6.84
C LEU A 87 -1.73 0.71 6.31
N ALA A 88 -2.00 1.84 6.98
CA ALA A 88 -3.01 2.80 6.53
C ALA A 88 -2.42 4.22 6.56
N GLN A 89 -2.74 5.02 5.55
CA GLN A 89 -2.22 6.37 5.39
C GLN A 89 -3.31 7.32 4.90
N ARG A 90 -3.50 8.43 5.61
CA ARG A 90 -4.29 9.57 5.10
C ARG A 90 -3.58 10.19 3.92
N LEU A 91 -4.31 10.39 2.83
CA LEU A 91 -3.76 10.91 1.58
C LEU A 91 -3.83 12.43 1.49
N SER A 92 -4.61 13.10 2.35
CA SER A 92 -4.74 14.56 2.39
C SER A 92 -3.45 15.33 2.71
N ALA A 93 -2.36 14.64 3.04
CA ALA A 93 -1.03 15.26 3.12
C ALA A 93 -0.36 15.44 1.74
N ALA A 94 -0.85 14.78 0.69
CA ALA A 94 -0.25 14.77 -0.65
C ALA A 94 -0.93 15.72 -1.65
N TYR A 95 -2.05 16.33 -1.28
CA TYR A 95 -2.75 17.34 -2.08
C TYR A 95 -3.36 18.41 -1.18
N ASP A 96 -3.64 19.58 -1.74
CA ASP A 96 -4.37 20.62 -1.04
C ASP A 96 -5.87 20.32 -1.05
N ALA A 97 -6.35 19.74 0.05
CA ALA A 97 -7.76 19.40 0.24
C ALA A 97 -8.68 20.64 0.37
N SER A 98 -8.12 21.85 0.41
CA SER A 98 -8.88 23.11 0.52
C SER A 98 -9.23 23.75 -0.83
N LEU A 99 -8.71 23.21 -1.94
CA LEU A 99 -9.00 23.74 -3.27
C LEU A 99 -10.46 23.48 -3.67
N PRO A 100 -11.15 24.47 -4.26
CA PRO A 100 -12.57 24.38 -4.61
C PRO A 100 -12.85 23.38 -5.74
N GLU A 101 -11.87 23.17 -6.63
CA GLU A 101 -11.89 22.09 -7.62
C GLU A 101 -11.22 20.87 -7.02
N GLN A 102 -12.02 19.91 -6.58
CA GLN A 102 -11.51 18.62 -6.12
C GLN A 102 -10.96 17.84 -7.32
N HIS A 103 -9.63 17.85 -7.45
CA HIS A 103 -8.93 17.07 -8.46
C HIS A 103 -9.19 15.56 -8.30
N THR A 104 -9.20 14.87 -9.42
CA THR A 104 -9.18 13.41 -9.47
C THR A 104 -7.73 12.94 -9.59
N TYR A 105 -7.37 11.86 -8.91
CA TYR A 105 -6.03 11.31 -8.91
C TYR A 105 -6.04 9.83 -9.27
N ASP A 106 -5.11 9.43 -10.13
CA ASP A 106 -4.68 8.03 -10.26
C ASP A 106 -3.64 7.74 -9.16
N VAL A 107 -3.90 6.70 -8.37
CA VAL A 107 -3.09 6.34 -7.22
C VAL A 107 -2.30 5.08 -7.51
N TYR A 108 -1.01 5.11 -7.16
CA TYR A 108 -0.10 3.99 -7.26
C TYR A 108 0.58 3.72 -5.92
N VAL A 109 0.86 2.45 -5.65
CA VAL A 109 1.67 2.01 -4.52
C VAL A 109 2.94 1.34 -5.02
N SER A 110 4.07 1.70 -4.42
CA SER A 110 5.35 1.02 -4.64
C SER A 110 5.54 0.01 -3.52
N LEU A 111 5.38 -1.27 -3.87
CA LEU A 111 5.24 -2.41 -2.94
C LEU A 111 6.37 -3.41 -3.15
N ARG A 112 6.96 -3.88 -2.06
CA ARG A 112 7.87 -5.04 -2.02
C ARG A 112 7.27 -6.13 -1.13
N LEU A 113 7.28 -7.35 -1.64
CA LEU A 113 6.85 -8.56 -0.94
C LEU A 113 8.06 -9.48 -0.79
N GLU A 114 8.32 -9.92 0.43
CA GLU A 114 9.50 -10.71 0.77
C GLU A 114 9.11 -12.00 1.48
N GLY A 115 10.01 -12.97 1.48
CA GLY A 115 9.92 -14.18 2.27
C GLY A 115 9.02 -15.28 1.70
N PRO A 116 9.07 -16.49 2.30
CA PRO A 116 8.53 -17.72 1.73
C PRO A 116 7.01 -17.71 1.55
N THR A 117 6.29 -16.81 2.23
CA THR A 117 4.85 -16.65 2.06
C THR A 117 4.48 -16.09 0.68
N TYR A 118 5.30 -15.19 0.15
CA TYR A 118 5.08 -14.49 -1.12
C TYR A 118 5.98 -14.99 -2.25
N VAL A 119 7.23 -15.32 -1.92
CA VAL A 119 8.27 -15.74 -2.87
C VAL A 119 8.79 -17.13 -2.47
N PRO A 120 8.40 -18.21 -3.16
CA PRO A 120 8.82 -19.56 -2.83
C PRO A 120 10.34 -19.72 -2.81
N GLY A 121 10.87 -20.33 -1.75
CA GLY A 121 12.30 -20.56 -1.58
C GLY A 121 13.08 -19.35 -1.03
N SER A 122 12.44 -18.19 -0.82
CA SER A 122 13.09 -17.06 -0.16
C SER A 122 13.56 -17.43 1.26
N THR A 123 14.78 -17.00 1.59
CA THR A 123 15.36 -17.10 2.94
C THR A 123 15.08 -15.86 3.77
N GLN A 124 14.45 -14.85 3.19
CA GLN A 124 14.09 -13.62 3.89
C GLN A 124 12.88 -13.85 4.79
N ARG A 125 12.70 -12.95 5.75
CA ARG A 125 11.49 -12.93 6.56
C ARG A 125 10.31 -12.48 5.70
N SER A 126 9.16 -13.13 5.87
CA SER A 126 7.92 -12.68 5.24
C SER A 126 7.57 -11.25 5.66
N ALA A 127 7.47 -10.36 4.68
CA ALA A 127 7.19 -8.94 4.91
C ALA A 127 6.40 -8.32 3.75
N PHE A 128 5.55 -7.37 4.11
CA PHE A 128 4.81 -6.50 3.21
C PHE A 128 5.32 -5.07 3.43
N SER A 129 5.95 -4.49 2.40
CA SER A 129 6.70 -3.23 2.54
C SER A 129 6.27 -2.20 1.50
N ILE A 130 6.06 -0.95 1.91
CA ILE A 130 5.74 0.18 1.01
C ILE A 130 6.77 1.28 1.20
N ASP A 131 7.35 1.80 0.12
CA ASP A 131 8.22 2.98 0.18
C ASP A 131 7.53 4.27 -0.29
N ARG A 132 6.55 4.17 -1.20
CA ARG A 132 5.86 5.32 -1.78
C ARG A 132 4.38 5.05 -2.06
N LEU A 133 3.59 6.10 -1.85
CA LEU A 133 2.29 6.30 -2.47
C LEU A 133 2.44 7.47 -3.43
N ILE A 134 2.01 7.28 -4.67
CA ILE A 134 2.13 8.28 -5.73
C ILE A 134 0.73 8.64 -6.20
N LEU A 135 0.42 9.93 -6.16
CA LEU A 135 -0.83 10.49 -6.66
C LEU A 135 -0.51 11.29 -7.91
N VAL A 136 -1.11 10.90 -9.03
CA VAL A 136 -0.98 11.61 -10.31
C VAL A 136 -2.32 12.26 -10.60
N GLN A 137 -2.34 13.58 -10.72
CA GLN A 137 -3.57 14.29 -11.09
C GLN A 137 -4.02 13.80 -12.47
N ALA A 138 -5.27 13.35 -12.55
CA ALA A 138 -5.92 12.94 -13.78
C ALA A 138 -6.48 14.17 -14.51
N ASP A 139 -6.55 14.07 -15.84
CA ASP A 139 -7.18 15.06 -16.73
C ASP A 139 -8.70 15.17 -16.52
#